data_AF-A0A2N9EZL6-F1
#
_entry.id   AF-A0A2N9EZL6-F1
#
_cell.length_a   1.000
_cell.length_b   1.000
_cell.length_c   1.000
_cell.angle_alpha   90.00
_cell.angle_beta   90.00
_cell.angle_gamma   90.00
#
_symmetry.space_group_name_H-M   'P 1'
#
loop_
_entity.id
_entity.type
_entity.pdbx_description
1 polymer ?
#
loop_
_entity_poly.entity_id
_entity_poly.type
_entity_poly.pdbx_seq_one_letter_code
_entity_poly.pdbx_strand_id
1 'polypeptide(L)' 'MDQSVLDDIINRLLEVRGRPGKQVQLSEAEIRQLCVSSRDIFLQQPNLLELQAPIKICA' A
#
# COMPACT_ATOMS: atom_id res chain seq x y z
N MET A 1 -2.59 10.00 -6.21
CA MET A 1 -3.87 9.38 -5.79
C MET A 1 -4.52 10.29 -4.77
N ASP A 2 -5.85 10.39 -4.77
CA ASP A 2 -6.55 11.18 -3.75
C ASP A 2 -6.40 10.51 -2.36
N GLN A 3 -6.12 11.32 -1.34
CA GLN A 3 -5.92 10.85 0.03
C GLN A 3 -7.15 10.11 0.57
N SER A 4 -8.37 10.62 0.32
CA SER A 4 -9.58 9.98 0.85
C SER A 4 -9.83 8.60 0.24
N VAL A 5 -9.46 8.42 -1.03
CA VAL A 5 -9.56 7.14 -1.72
C VAL A 5 -8.51 6.15 -1.18
N LEU A 6 -7.30 6.63 -0.91
CA LEU A 6 -6.25 5.79 -0.32
C LEU A 6 -6.63 5.32 1.08
N ASP A 7 -7.16 6.22 1.91
CA ASP A 7 -7.59 5.90 3.27
C ASP A 7 -8.76 4.90 3.26
N ASP A 8 -9.71 5.03 2.34
CA ASP A 8 -10.80 4.05 2.17
C ASP A 8 -10.28 2.65 1.82
N ILE A 9 -9.33 2.54 0.88
CA ILE A 9 -8.72 1.25 0.51
C ILE A 9 -8.00 0.63 1.72
N ILE A 10 -7.22 1.42 2.46
CA ILE A 10 -6.50 0.95 3.65
C ILE A 10 -7.49 0.42 4.68
N ASN A 11 -8.57 1.15 4.94
CA ASN A 11 -9.61 0.73 5.90
C ASN A 11 -10.26 -0.59 5.48
N ARG A 12 -10.68 -0.73 4.22
CA ARG A 12 -11.25 -1.99 3.70
C ARG A 12 -10.29 -3.18 3.82
N LEU A 13 -8.99 -2.96 3.57
CA LEU A 13 -7.97 -4.01 3.72
C LEU A 13 -7.76 -4.42 5.18
N LEU A 14 -7.92 -3.50 6.13
CA LEU A 14 -7.78 -3.77 7.56
C LEU A 14 -9.03 -4.37 8.20
N GLU A 15 -10.23 -4.15 7.64
CA GLU A 15 -11.51 -4.69 8.15
C GLU A 15 -11.57 -6.22 8.21
N VAL A 16 -10.72 -6.92 7.44
CA VAL A 16 -10.64 -8.39 7.45
C VAL A 16 -9.65 -8.94 8.47
N ARG A 17 -9.02 -8.08 9.28
CA ARG A 17 -8.14 -8.51 10.37
C ARG A 17 -8.88 -9.48 11.30
N GLY A 18 -8.26 -10.63 11.59
CA GLY A 18 -8.86 -11.70 12.41
C GLY A 18 -9.82 -12.63 11.66
N ARG A 19 -9.99 -12.46 10.34
CA ARG A 19 -10.81 -13.33 9.47
C ARG A 19 -9.95 -13.93 8.35
N PRO A 20 -9.13 -14.95 8.63
CA PRO A 20 -8.23 -15.53 7.62
C PRO A 20 -9.03 -16.08 6.43
N GLY A 21 -8.55 -15.82 5.21
CA GLY A 21 -9.17 -16.28 3.97
C GLY A 21 -10.30 -15.41 3.42
N LYS A 22 -10.76 -14.38 4.17
CA LYS A 22 -11.75 -13.43 3.65
C LYS A 22 -11.11 -12.50 2.60
N GLN A 23 -11.65 -12.51 1.38
CA GLN A 23 -11.21 -11.63 0.31
C GLN A 23 -11.76 -10.21 0.49
N VAL A 24 -10.95 -9.22 0.12
CA VAL A 24 -11.33 -7.80 0.04
C VAL A 24 -11.54 -7.46 -1.43
N GLN A 25 -12.69 -6.86 -1.75
CA GLN A 25 -13.00 -6.47 -3.11
C GLN A 25 -12.44 -5.07 -3.38
N LEU A 26 -11.45 -5.01 -4.28
CA LEU A 26 -10.94 -3.79 -4.88
C LEU A 26 -11.22 -3.85 -6.38
N SER A 27 -11.61 -2.72 -6.96
CA SER A 27 -11.77 -2.60 -8.41
C SER A 27 -10.40 -2.62 -9.11
N GLU A 28 -10.39 -3.01 -10.39
CA GLU A 28 -9.15 -2.97 -11.19
C GLU A 28 -8.55 -1.56 -11.24
N ALA A 29 -9.39 -0.53 -11.32
CA ALA A 29 -8.96 0.86 -11.36
C ALA A 29 -8.21 1.27 -10.08
N GLU A 30 -8.74 0.89 -8.91
CA GLU A 30 -8.09 1.13 -7.62
C GLU A 30 -6.73 0.42 -7.52
N ILE A 31 -6.68 -0.86 -7.91
CA ILE A 31 -5.42 -1.63 -7.93
C ILE A 31 -4.40 -0.98 -8.85
N ARG A 32 -4.81 -0.61 -10.07
CA ARG A 32 -3.94 0.06 -11.05
C ARG A 32 -3.42 1.39 -10.51
N GLN A 33 -4.28 2.17 -9.85
CA GLN A 33 -3.90 3.46 -9.28
C GLN A 33 -2.87 3.32 -8.15
N LEU A 34 -3.00 2.30 -7.30
CA LEU A 34 -1.99 1.95 -6.29
C LEU A 34 -0.66 1.61 -6.94
N CYS A 35 -0.66 0.78 -7.99
CA CYS A 35 0.57 0.41 -8.71
C CYS A 35 1.26 1.62 -9.35
N VAL A 36 0.51 2.47 -10.06
CA VAL A 36 1.07 3.66 -10.73
C VAL A 36 1.62 4.64 -9.69
N SER A 37 0.84 4.94 -8.64
CA SER A 37 1.28 5.89 -7.60
C SER A 37 2.50 5.36 -6.84
N SER A 38 2.55 4.07 -6.52
CA SER A 38 3.69 3.45 -5.84
C SER A 38 4.93 3.42 -6.73
N ARG A 39 4.77 3.13 -8.03
CA ARG A 39 5.86 3.16 -9.02
C ARG A 39 6.50 4.54 -9.09
N ASP A 40 5.70 5.60 -9.11
CA ASP A 40 6.23 6.96 -9.17
C ASP A 40 7.03 7.30 -7.91
N ILE A 41 6.58 6.88 -6.72
CA ILE A 41 7.33 7.03 -5.46
C ILE A 41 8.65 6.25 -5.52
N PHE A 42 8.63 4.99 -5.96
CA PHE A 42 9.85 4.18 -6.07
C PHE A 42 10.87 4.77 -7.05
N LEU A 43 10.41 5.37 -8.15
CA LEU A 43 11.29 6.03 -9.13
C LEU A 43 11.87 7.35 -8.61
N GLN A 44 11.20 8.02 -7.67
CA GLN A 44 11.72 9.22 -6.99
C GLN A 44 12.75 8.88 -5.91
N GLN A 45 12.71 7.66 -5.37
CA GLN A 45 13.65 7.19 -4.37
C GLN A 45 14.90 6.57 -5.02
N PRO A 46 16.08 6.61 -4.36
CA PRO A 46 17.26 5.93 -4.86
C PRO A 46 17.10 4.41 -4.78
N ASN A 47 17.68 3.69 -5.75
CA ASN A 47 17.69 2.22 -5.76
C ASN A 47 18.39 1.62 -4.52
N LEU A 48 19.35 2.34 -3.95
CA LEU A 48 19.99 2.03 -2.68
C LEU A 48 19.42 2.96 -1.61
N LEU A 49 18.48 2.45 -0.80
CA LEU A 49 17.84 3.21 0.27
C LEU A 49 18.79 3.40 1.46
N GLU A 50 18.98 4.65 1.87
CA GLU A 50 19.66 4.99 3.12
C GLU A 50 18.60 5.21 4.21
N LEU A 51 18.46 4.24 5.12
CA LEU A 51 17.44 4.24 6.17
C LEU A 51 18.07 4.50 7.54
N GLN A 52 17.34 5.22 8.40
CA GLN A 52 17.77 5.50 9.78
C GLN A 52 16.99 4.65 10.79
N ALA A 53 17.66 4.22 11.85
CA ALA A 53 17.03 3.50 12.96
C ALA A 53 16.18 4.46 13.83
N PRO A 54 15.12 3.97 14.49
CA PRO A 54 14.67 2.57 14.56
C PRO A 54 13.76 2.18 13.38
N ILE A 55 13.98 0.98 12.83
CA ILE A 55 13.13 0.38 11.80
C ILE A 55 12.89 -1.10 12.09
N LYS A 56 11.71 -1.60 11.72
CA LYS A 56 11.39 -3.04 11.76
C LYS A 56 11.62 -3.64 10.37
N ILE A 57 12.49 -4.63 10.28
CA ILE A 57 12.70 -5.42 9.06
C ILE A 57 11.88 -6.71 9.21
N CYS A 58 10.91 -6.91 8.31
CA CYS A 58 10.11 -8.14 8.24
C CYS A 58 10.72 -9.03 7.15
N ALA A 59 11.06 -10.27 7.50
CA ALA A 59 11.53 -11.31 6.56
C ALA A 59 10.46 -12.39 6.37
#